data_AF-A0A1V6HSP1-F1
#
_entry.id   AF-A0A1V6HSP1-F1
#
_cell.length_a   1.000
_cell.length_b   1.000
_cell.length_c   1.000
_cell.angle_alpha   90.00
_cell.angle_beta   90.00
_cell.angle_gamma   90.00
#
_symmetry.space_group_name_H-M   'P 1'
#
loop_
_entity.id
_entity.type
_entity.pdbx_description
1 polymer ?
#
loop_
_entity_poly.entity_id
_entity_poly.type
_entity_poly.pdbx_seq_one_letter_code
_entity_poly.pdbx_strand_id
1 'polypeptide(L)'
;MRREALDLPGVQEHPRTLTPRRMTIAERLYLPLLPGLLVTIRHFLGNLFRTRKAYTIEYPEQRRQYSHRFRGHHILTTRPDGSVRCVACYLCATNCPAECIHIEAAERADVNVEKYPAVYQIDLLRCIFCGYCVDACPEDAIIMSNNYDLAFYSREQSIAGKADLMKPFTFDPGKLGYRPYYPEETGLPGPTDPGSFDLVEAARERATGPSAA
;
A
#
# COMPACT_ATOMS: atom_id res chain seq x y z
N MET A 1 -36.36 -34.27 -13.43
CA MET A 1 -34.93 -34.13 -13.81
C MET A 1 -34.09 -35.04 -12.93
N ARG A 2 -33.70 -36.21 -13.45
CA ARG A 2 -32.74 -37.11 -12.79
C ARG A 2 -31.40 -36.40 -12.75
N ARG A 3 -30.81 -36.22 -11.57
CA ARG A 3 -29.40 -35.84 -11.44
C ARG A 3 -28.58 -37.07 -11.80
N GLU A 4 -28.18 -37.18 -13.05
CA GLU A 4 -27.09 -38.08 -13.43
C GLU A 4 -25.83 -37.57 -12.74
N ALA A 5 -25.19 -38.46 -11.97
CA ALA A 5 -23.91 -38.19 -11.34
C ALA A 5 -22.89 -37.91 -12.45
N LEU A 6 -22.30 -36.73 -12.43
CA LEU A 6 -21.23 -36.37 -13.35
C LEU A 6 -19.99 -37.16 -12.92
N ASP A 7 -19.73 -38.31 -13.56
CA ASP A 7 -18.54 -39.14 -13.36
C ASP A 7 -17.29 -38.38 -13.84
N LEU A 8 -16.78 -37.47 -13.01
CA LEU A 8 -15.51 -36.79 -13.23
C LEU A 8 -14.37 -37.76 -12.86
N PRO A 9 -13.42 -38.05 -13.77
CA PRO A 9 -12.32 -38.97 -13.49
C PRO A 9 -11.42 -38.40 -12.38
N GLY A 10 -11.33 -39.12 -11.25
CA GLY A 10 -10.46 -38.77 -10.12
C GLY A 10 -11.18 -38.27 -8.86
N VAL A 11 -12.50 -38.07 -8.90
CA VAL A 11 -13.28 -37.75 -7.70
C VAL A 11 -13.69 -39.05 -7.02
N GLN A 12 -12.93 -39.49 -6.02
CA GLN A 12 -13.31 -40.64 -5.20
C GLN A 12 -14.57 -40.29 -4.40
N GLU A 13 -15.63 -41.10 -4.52
CA GLU A 13 -16.83 -40.93 -3.71
C GLU A 13 -16.46 -41.01 -2.22
N HIS A 14 -16.75 -39.94 -1.48
CA HIS A 14 -16.57 -39.96 -0.03
C HIS A 14 -17.47 -41.03 0.59
N PRO A 15 -16.94 -41.90 1.48
CA PRO A 15 -17.71 -43.01 2.04
C PRO A 15 -18.91 -42.48 2.83
N ARG A 16 -20.12 -42.86 2.39
CA ARG A 16 -21.41 -42.42 2.96
C ARG A 16 -21.77 -43.11 4.29
N THR A 17 -20.96 -44.09 4.70
CA THR A 17 -21.14 -44.85 5.95
C THR A 17 -19.84 -44.88 6.72
N LEU A 18 -19.83 -44.29 7.91
CA LEU A 18 -18.71 -44.35 8.84
C LEU A 18 -18.78 -45.67 9.61
N THR A 19 -17.93 -46.64 9.30
CA THR A 19 -17.72 -47.78 10.18
C THR A 19 -16.78 -47.36 11.31
N PRO A 20 -17.17 -47.47 12.59
CA PRO A 20 -16.32 -47.06 13.68
C PRO A 20 -15.07 -47.96 13.72
N ARG A 21 -13.90 -47.38 13.42
CA ARG A 21 -12.61 -48.06 13.55
C ARG A 21 -12.43 -48.47 15.02
N ARG A 22 -12.18 -49.77 15.26
CA ARG A 22 -11.83 -50.24 16.61
C ARG A 22 -10.51 -49.58 17.01
N MET A 23 -10.57 -48.67 17.98
CA MET A 23 -9.39 -48.03 18.53
C MET A 23 -8.47 -49.07 19.18
N THR A 24 -7.18 -48.94 18.89
CA THR A 24 -6.11 -49.63 19.61
C THR A 24 -6.08 -49.18 21.08
N ILE A 25 -5.48 -49.99 21.96
CA ILE A 25 -5.40 -49.66 23.40
C ILE A 25 -4.62 -48.35 23.61
N ALA A 26 -3.60 -48.08 22.78
CA ALA A 26 -2.83 -46.83 22.81
C ALA A 26 -3.68 -45.61 22.43
N GLU A 27 -4.57 -45.72 21.43
CA GLU A 27 -5.51 -44.66 21.05
C GLU A 27 -6.57 -44.42 22.13
N ARG A 28 -7.05 -45.48 22.80
CA ARG A 28 -7.98 -45.38 23.94
C ARG A 28 -7.36 -44.68 25.16
N LEU A 29 -6.05 -44.86 25.35
CA LEU A 29 -5.28 -44.24 26.44
C LEU A 29 -4.67 -42.88 26.01
N TYR A 30 -5.03 -42.36 24.82
CA TYR A 30 -4.57 -41.07 24.30
C TYR A 30 -3.04 -40.91 24.17
N LEU A 31 -2.27 -42.00 24.11
CA LEU A 31 -0.82 -41.96 23.91
C LEU A 31 -0.38 -41.21 22.64
N PRO A 32 -1.12 -41.24 21.51
CA PRO A 32 -0.80 -40.43 20.34
C PRO A 32 -0.80 -38.91 20.57
N LEU A 33 -1.32 -38.42 21.71
CA LEU A 33 -1.28 -37.01 22.11
C LEU A 33 0.13 -36.57 22.55
N LEU A 34 0.92 -37.51 23.10
CA LEU A 34 2.20 -37.21 23.74
C LEU A 34 3.24 -36.58 22.81
N PRO A 35 3.41 -37.02 21.54
CA PRO A 35 4.32 -36.37 20.60
C PRO A 35 3.95 -34.91 20.33
N GLY A 36 2.64 -34.61 20.19
CA GLY A 36 2.16 -33.24 20.00
C GLY A 36 2.41 -32.38 21.23
N LEU A 37 2.12 -32.91 22.43
CA LEU A 37 2.39 -32.24 23.70
C LEU A 37 3.88 -31.95 23.89
N LEU A 38 4.75 -32.89 23.52
CA LEU A 38 6.21 -32.74 23.61
C LEU A 38 6.69 -31.58 22.73
N VAL A 39 6.15 -31.44 21.51
CA VAL A 39 6.47 -30.31 20.62
C VAL A 39 6.06 -28.99 21.28
N THR A 40 4.86 -28.91 21.85
CA THR A 40 4.37 -27.72 22.55
C THR A 40 5.23 -27.36 23.76
N ILE A 41 5.57 -28.34 24.61
CA ILE A 41 6.44 -28.15 25.78
C ILE A 41 7.82 -27.64 25.34
N ARG A 42 8.39 -28.21 24.26
CA ARG A 42 9.68 -27.78 23.71
C ARG A 42 9.64 -26.31 23.25
N HIS A 43 8.57 -25.89 22.57
CA HIS A 43 8.40 -24.50 22.15
C HIS A 43 8.16 -23.57 23.33
N PHE A 44 7.36 -23.97 24.32
CA PHE A 44 7.09 -23.20 25.53
C PHE A 44 8.37 -22.93 26.33
N LEU A 45 9.13 -23.99 26.65
CA LEU A 45 10.41 -23.85 27.37
C LEU A 45 11.43 -23.08 26.53
N GLY A 46 11.45 -23.29 25.21
CA GLY A 46 12.30 -22.52 24.29
C GLY A 46 12.03 -21.02 24.33
N ASN A 47 10.75 -20.62 24.29
CA ASN A 47 10.35 -19.20 24.32
C ASN A 47 10.57 -18.57 25.70
N LEU A 48 10.31 -19.31 26.79
CA LEU A 48 10.45 -18.81 28.17
C LEU A 48 11.91 -18.49 28.52
N PHE A 49 12.85 -19.36 28.13
CA PHE A 49 14.27 -19.19 28.46
C PHE A 49 15.11 -18.50 27.37
N ARG A 50 14.55 -18.25 26.17
CA ARG A 50 15.23 -17.54 25.07
C ARG A 50 14.36 -16.42 24.48
N THR A 51 13.98 -15.47 25.33
CA THR A 51 13.14 -14.30 24.97
C THR A 51 13.69 -13.51 23.76
N ARG A 52 15.01 -13.44 23.57
CA ARG A 52 15.64 -12.74 22.42
C ARG A 52 15.38 -13.37 21.05
N LYS A 53 14.75 -14.54 20.97
CA LYS A 53 14.36 -15.20 19.71
C LYS A 53 12.84 -15.21 19.49
N ALA A 54 12.09 -14.40 20.24
CA ALA A 54 10.66 -14.25 20.01
C ALA A 54 10.42 -13.68 18.60
N TYR A 55 9.46 -14.27 17.89
CA TYR A 55 9.07 -13.82 16.54
C TYR A 55 8.18 -12.56 16.58
N THR A 56 7.72 -12.16 17.76
CA THR A 56 6.84 -11.01 17.98
C THR A 56 7.64 -9.71 18.00
N ILE A 57 7.07 -8.66 17.41
CA ILE A 57 7.57 -7.29 17.53
C ILE A 57 6.76 -6.55 18.60
N GLU A 58 7.42 -5.68 19.37
CA GLU A 58 6.79 -4.82 20.36
C GLU A 58 6.35 -3.51 19.69
N TYR A 59 5.13 -3.48 19.15
CA TYR A 59 4.55 -2.25 18.61
C TYR A 59 3.92 -1.44 19.76
N PRO A 60 4.09 -0.09 19.84
CA PRO A 60 4.59 0.82 18.80
C PRO A 60 6.11 1.13 18.81
N GLU A 61 6.86 0.68 19.82
CA GLU A 61 8.28 1.01 20.02
C GLU A 61 9.18 0.44 18.92
N GLN A 62 8.89 -0.78 18.49
CA GLN A 62 9.53 -1.48 17.39
C GLN A 62 8.54 -1.62 16.23
N ARG A 63 8.85 -0.96 15.11
CA ARG A 63 8.04 -1.00 13.89
C ARG A 63 8.67 -1.92 12.85
N ARG A 64 7.83 -2.68 12.15
CA ARG A 64 8.27 -3.48 11.01
C ARG A 64 8.67 -2.55 9.87
N GLN A 65 9.81 -2.83 9.25
CA GLN A 65 10.19 -2.20 8.00
C GLN A 65 9.42 -2.89 6.86
N TYR A 66 8.55 -2.13 6.20
CA TYR A 66 7.85 -2.57 4.99
C TYR A 66 8.70 -2.28 3.75
N SER A 67 8.35 -2.92 2.64
CA SER A 67 9.01 -2.65 1.36
C SER A 67 8.74 -1.22 0.90
N HIS A 68 9.61 -0.70 0.03
CA HIS A 68 9.39 0.59 -0.65
C HIS A 68 8.12 0.62 -1.52
N ARG A 69 7.54 -0.56 -1.83
CA ARG A 69 6.32 -0.72 -2.63
C ARG A 69 5.04 -0.70 -1.80
N PHE A 70 5.13 -0.39 -0.50
CA PHE A 70 3.96 -0.40 0.35
C PHE A 70 2.96 0.69 -0.05
N ARG A 71 1.68 0.35 0.05
CA ARG A 71 0.55 1.21 -0.30
C ARG A 71 -0.17 1.65 0.97
N GLY A 72 0.25 2.79 1.51
CA GLY A 72 -0.32 3.41 2.71
C GLY A 72 -1.09 4.70 2.42
N HIS A 73 -0.95 5.69 3.30
CA HIS A 73 -1.64 6.97 3.17
C HIS A 73 -1.31 7.69 1.87
N HIS A 74 -2.32 8.32 1.26
CA HIS A 74 -2.16 9.12 0.05
C HIS A 74 -1.49 10.46 0.37
N ILE A 75 -0.62 10.94 -0.51
CA ILE A 75 0.06 12.24 -0.37
C ILE A 75 -0.01 12.96 -1.72
N LEU A 76 -0.30 14.26 -1.68
CA LEU A 76 -0.19 15.15 -2.83
C LEU A 76 1.19 15.81 -2.84
N THR A 77 1.92 15.65 -3.93
CA THR A 77 3.25 16.22 -4.10
C THR A 77 3.17 17.69 -4.48
N THR A 78 4.18 18.45 -4.06
CA THR A 78 4.32 19.87 -4.38
C THR A 78 5.43 20.11 -5.40
N ARG A 79 5.28 21.19 -6.17
CA ARG A 79 6.31 21.76 -7.02
C ARG A 79 7.30 22.58 -6.16
N PRO A 80 8.47 22.97 -6.70
CA PRO A 80 9.46 23.77 -5.95
C PRO A 80 8.95 25.14 -5.47
N ASP A 81 7.94 25.68 -6.15
CA ASP A 81 7.21 26.90 -5.77
C ASP A 81 6.25 26.70 -4.58
N GLY A 82 6.12 25.47 -4.07
CA GLY A 82 5.19 25.10 -3.01
C GLY A 82 3.75 24.85 -3.49
N SER A 83 3.47 25.00 -4.78
CA SER A 83 2.14 24.73 -5.33
C SER A 83 1.92 23.23 -5.56
N VAL A 84 0.66 22.78 -5.51
CA VAL A 84 0.35 21.35 -5.74
C VAL A 84 0.68 20.95 -7.18
N ARG A 85 1.32 19.80 -7.40
CA ARG A 85 1.63 19.28 -8.75
C ARG A 85 0.39 18.93 -9.57
N CYS A 86 -0.69 18.54 -8.91
CA CYS A 86 -1.94 18.12 -9.54
C CYS A 86 -2.49 19.18 -10.49
N VAL A 87 -2.78 18.78 -11.73
CA VAL A 87 -3.39 19.63 -12.77
C VAL A 87 -4.90 19.46 -12.92
N ALA A 88 -5.54 18.76 -11.97
CA ALA A 88 -6.97 18.43 -12.00
C ALA A 88 -7.43 17.78 -13.33
N CYS A 89 -6.68 16.81 -13.85
CA CYS A 89 -7.01 16.08 -15.08
C CYS A 89 -8.07 14.98 -14.90
N TYR A 90 -8.53 14.72 -13.67
CA TYR A 90 -9.54 13.72 -13.30
C TYR A 90 -9.20 12.24 -13.55
N LEU A 91 -8.03 11.91 -14.13
CA LEU A 91 -7.65 10.52 -14.42
C LEU A 91 -7.62 9.62 -13.18
N CYS A 92 -7.12 10.12 -12.05
CA CYS A 92 -7.09 9.35 -10.81
C CYS A 92 -8.50 9.07 -10.25
N ALA A 93 -9.45 9.99 -10.42
CA ALA A 93 -10.82 9.81 -10.01
C ALA A 93 -11.54 8.81 -10.91
N THR A 94 -11.37 8.94 -12.23
CA THR A 94 -11.96 8.04 -13.24
C THR A 94 -11.44 6.60 -13.10
N ASN A 95 -10.15 6.41 -12.84
CA ASN A 95 -9.56 5.09 -12.69
C ASN A 95 -9.77 4.48 -11.29
N CYS A 96 -10.42 5.19 -10.36
CA CYS A 96 -10.66 4.68 -9.03
C CYS A 96 -11.77 3.63 -9.03
N PRO A 97 -11.50 2.35 -8.73
CA PRO A 97 -12.52 1.30 -8.75
C PRO A 97 -13.56 1.45 -7.63
N ALA A 98 -13.27 2.27 -6.63
CA ALA A 98 -14.15 2.54 -5.48
C ALA A 98 -14.79 3.94 -5.53
N GLU A 99 -14.55 4.71 -6.61
CA GLU A 99 -15.11 6.05 -6.82
C GLU A 99 -14.99 6.97 -5.58
N CYS A 100 -13.83 6.90 -4.89
CA CYS A 100 -13.64 7.56 -3.59
C CYS A 100 -12.96 8.94 -3.66
N ILE A 101 -12.64 9.42 -4.87
CA ILE A 101 -11.89 10.67 -5.08
C ILE A 101 -12.81 11.73 -5.67
N HIS A 102 -12.92 12.87 -5.01
CA HIS A 102 -13.67 14.04 -5.49
C HIS A 102 -12.71 15.19 -5.83
N ILE A 103 -12.88 15.79 -7.01
CA ILE A 103 -12.00 16.85 -7.53
C ILE A 103 -12.84 17.99 -8.10
N GLU A 104 -12.54 19.23 -7.72
CA GLU A 104 -13.07 20.43 -8.37
C GLU A 104 -11.91 21.26 -8.91
N ALA A 105 -11.88 21.45 -10.23
CA ALA A 105 -10.83 22.20 -10.90
C ALA A 105 -11.09 23.72 -10.82
N ALA A 106 -10.01 24.48 -10.67
CA ALA A 106 -10.00 25.93 -10.81
C ALA A 106 -8.85 26.37 -11.73
N GLU A 107 -9.04 27.55 -12.33
CA GLU A 107 -8.08 28.17 -13.24
C GLU A 107 -7.15 29.11 -12.49
N ARG A 108 -5.88 29.18 -12.92
CA ARG A 108 -4.90 30.14 -12.39
C ARG A 108 -5.07 31.48 -13.11
N ALA A 109 -4.60 32.55 -12.47
CA ALA A 109 -4.64 33.89 -13.05
C ALA A 109 -3.73 34.03 -14.29
N ASP A 110 -2.65 33.24 -14.34
CA ASP A 110 -1.80 33.14 -15.51
C ASP A 110 -2.33 32.05 -16.44
N VAL A 111 -2.68 32.45 -17.67
CA VAL A 111 -3.27 31.59 -18.71
C VAL A 111 -2.28 30.53 -19.20
N ASN A 112 -0.97 30.73 -19.00
CA ASN A 112 0.06 29.79 -19.41
C ASN A 112 0.29 28.66 -18.39
N VAL A 113 -0.31 28.73 -17.20
CA VAL A 113 -0.11 27.74 -16.14
C VAL A 113 -1.30 26.79 -16.10
N GLU A 114 -1.03 25.49 -15.87
CA GLU A 114 -2.09 24.50 -15.85
C GLU A 114 -3.12 24.76 -14.73
N LYS A 115 -4.30 24.17 -14.91
CA LYS A 115 -5.38 24.14 -13.91
C LYS A 115 -4.87 23.52 -12.61
N TYR A 116 -5.56 23.79 -11.51
CA TYR A 116 -5.26 23.18 -10.21
C TYR A 116 -6.53 22.69 -9.53
N PRO A 117 -6.45 21.71 -8.62
CA PRO A 117 -7.61 21.31 -7.85
C PRO A 117 -7.90 22.37 -6.77
N ALA A 118 -9.02 23.06 -6.86
CA ALA A 118 -9.56 23.86 -5.77
C ALA A 118 -9.97 22.95 -4.61
N VAL A 119 -10.73 21.90 -4.92
CA VAL A 119 -11.08 20.82 -3.99
C VAL A 119 -10.42 19.54 -4.47
N TYR A 120 -9.78 18.83 -3.55
CA TYR A 120 -9.32 17.47 -3.75
C TYR A 120 -9.62 16.71 -2.46
N GLN A 121 -10.42 15.66 -2.53
CA GLN A 121 -10.82 14.88 -1.36
C GLN A 121 -10.75 13.39 -1.68
N ILE A 122 -10.30 12.61 -0.70
CA ILE A 122 -10.32 11.14 -0.77
C ILE A 122 -11.05 10.61 0.45
N ASP A 123 -12.09 9.79 0.23
CA ASP A 123 -12.76 9.05 1.30
C ASP A 123 -11.98 7.77 1.61
N LEU A 124 -11.19 7.79 2.69
CA LEU A 124 -10.35 6.67 3.11
C LEU A 124 -11.14 5.45 3.61
N LEU A 125 -12.43 5.60 3.94
CA LEU A 125 -13.30 4.44 4.27
C LEU A 125 -13.76 3.68 3.03
N ARG A 126 -13.86 4.35 1.88
CA ARG A 126 -14.20 3.71 0.60
C ARG A 126 -12.96 3.24 -0.15
N CYS A 127 -11.83 3.90 0.04
CA CYS A 127 -10.60 3.55 -0.66
C CYS A 127 -10.14 2.12 -0.35
N ILE A 128 -9.85 1.34 -1.39
CA ILE A 128 -9.33 -0.03 -1.27
C ILE A 128 -7.80 -0.12 -1.36
N PHE A 129 -7.11 1.03 -1.35
CA PHE A 129 -5.63 1.12 -1.39
C PHE A 129 -4.98 0.33 -2.55
N CYS A 130 -5.64 0.33 -3.72
CA CYS A 130 -5.18 -0.41 -4.91
C CYS A 130 -3.93 0.20 -5.57
N GLY A 131 -3.77 1.53 -5.53
CA GLY A 131 -2.66 2.25 -6.17
C GLY A 131 -2.94 2.78 -7.57
N TYR A 132 -4.10 2.49 -8.18
CA TYR A 132 -4.40 2.95 -9.55
C TYR A 132 -4.43 4.46 -9.71
N CYS A 133 -4.73 5.23 -8.65
CA CYS A 133 -4.65 6.68 -8.70
C CYS A 133 -3.22 7.19 -8.91
N VAL A 134 -2.21 6.48 -8.39
CA VAL A 134 -0.79 6.78 -8.59
C VAL A 134 -0.39 6.43 -10.03
N ASP A 135 -0.74 5.23 -10.48
CA ASP A 135 -0.40 4.76 -11.83
C ASP A 135 -1.07 5.57 -12.95
N ALA A 136 -2.27 6.07 -12.69
CA ALA A 136 -3.02 6.89 -13.62
C ALA A 136 -2.55 8.34 -13.69
N CYS A 137 -1.72 8.80 -12.75
CA CYS A 137 -1.39 10.22 -12.64
C CYS A 137 -0.26 10.60 -13.62
N PRO A 138 -0.51 11.46 -14.63
CA PRO A 138 0.51 11.82 -15.60
C PRO A 138 1.59 12.76 -15.03
N GLU A 139 1.26 13.52 -13.99
CA GLU A 139 2.13 14.51 -13.36
C GLU A 139 2.79 14.01 -12.06
N ASP A 140 2.59 12.72 -11.73
CA ASP A 140 3.01 12.13 -10.45
C ASP A 140 2.60 12.98 -9.23
N ALA A 141 1.42 13.56 -9.31
CA ALA A 141 0.90 14.49 -8.33
C ALA A 141 0.39 13.81 -7.06
N ILE A 142 0.03 12.52 -7.14
CA ILE A 142 -0.42 11.70 -6.02
C ILE A 142 0.50 10.50 -5.87
N ILE A 143 0.93 10.24 -4.63
CA ILE A 143 1.75 9.09 -4.26
C ILE A 143 1.14 8.39 -3.05
N MET A 144 1.53 7.13 -2.82
CA MET A 144 1.20 6.42 -1.58
C MET A 144 2.44 6.34 -0.70
N SER A 145 2.27 6.58 0.59
CA SER A 145 3.33 6.55 1.59
C SER A 145 3.45 5.18 2.27
N ASN A 146 4.48 5.03 3.09
CA ASN A 146 4.64 3.87 3.97
C ASN A 146 3.86 3.99 5.30
N ASN A 147 3.05 5.03 5.46
CA ASN A 147 2.24 5.19 6.67
C ASN A 147 1.00 4.29 6.61
N TYR A 148 0.88 3.38 7.56
CA TYR A 148 -0.25 2.46 7.74
C TYR A 148 -1.12 2.79 8.96
N ASP A 149 -0.71 3.75 9.79
CA ASP A 149 -1.43 4.14 11.00
C ASP A 149 -2.56 5.11 10.65
N LEU A 150 -3.65 4.59 10.07
CA LEU A 150 -4.80 5.36 9.56
C LEU A 150 -6.08 5.15 10.38
N ALA A 151 -5.94 4.97 11.70
CA ALA A 151 -7.09 4.84 12.58
C ALA A 151 -7.77 6.20 12.78
N PHE A 152 -9.09 6.22 12.64
CA PHE A 152 -9.93 7.40 12.86
C PHE A 152 -11.03 7.07 13.88
N TYR A 153 -11.49 8.07 14.64
CA TYR A 153 -12.56 7.90 15.64
C TYR A 153 -13.94 8.26 15.09
N SER A 154 -13.99 9.01 14.00
CA SER A 154 -15.22 9.49 13.36
C SER A 154 -15.14 9.34 11.85
N ARG A 155 -16.30 9.35 11.19
CA ARG A 155 -16.38 9.21 9.73
C ARG A 155 -15.87 10.46 9.03
N GLU A 156 -16.09 11.63 9.61
CA GLU A 156 -15.67 12.90 9.04
C GLU A 156 -14.13 12.98 8.93
N GLN A 157 -13.42 12.36 9.89
CA GLN A 157 -11.95 12.25 9.88
C GLN A 157 -11.41 11.33 8.77
N SER A 158 -12.23 10.46 8.17
CA SER A 158 -11.78 9.61 7.07
C SER A 158 -11.74 10.33 5.72
N ILE A 159 -12.35 11.50 5.62
CA ILE A 159 -12.35 12.30 4.40
C ILE A 159 -11.10 13.18 4.40
N ALA A 160 -10.05 12.70 3.73
CA ALA A 160 -8.80 13.42 3.62
C ALA A 160 -8.92 14.52 2.56
N GLY A 161 -8.85 15.78 2.98
CA GLY A 161 -8.89 16.94 2.09
C GLY A 161 -7.52 17.28 1.51
N LYS A 162 -7.51 18.19 0.52
CA LYS A 162 -6.30 18.68 -0.15
C LYS A 162 -5.23 19.12 0.84
N ALA A 163 -5.62 19.88 1.87
CA ALA A 163 -4.69 20.37 2.89
C ALA A 163 -4.06 19.24 3.72
N ASP A 164 -4.81 18.18 4.03
CA ASP A 164 -4.30 17.03 4.79
C ASP A 164 -3.38 16.15 3.94
N LEU A 165 -3.70 16.01 2.66
CA LEU A 165 -2.90 15.26 1.69
C LEU A 165 -1.60 15.99 1.31
N MET A 166 -1.57 17.33 1.39
CA MET A 166 -0.39 18.15 1.10
C MET A 166 0.60 18.24 2.28
N LYS A 167 0.29 17.67 3.45
CA LYS A 167 1.20 17.72 4.60
C LYS A 167 2.48 16.93 4.31
N PRO A 168 3.68 17.51 4.54
CA PRO A 168 4.92 16.76 4.49
C PRO A 168 5.00 15.88 5.74
N PHE A 169 4.40 14.69 5.68
CA PHE A 169 4.53 13.70 6.75
C PHE A 169 5.94 13.13 6.67
N THR A 170 6.90 13.77 7.36
CA THR A 170 8.33 13.42 7.36
C THR A 170 8.80 12.99 5.98
N PHE A 171 9.10 13.96 5.12
CA PHE A 171 9.65 13.73 3.78
C PHE A 171 11.06 13.14 3.90
N ASP A 172 11.14 11.91 4.42
CA ASP A 172 12.32 11.07 4.46
C ASP A 172 12.35 10.40 3.07
N PRO A 173 13.25 10.82 2.17
CA PRO A 173 13.30 10.31 0.80
C PRO A 173 13.47 8.78 0.75
N GLY A 174 13.96 8.16 1.84
CA GLY A 174 14.07 6.72 2.01
C GLY A 174 12.77 6.00 2.40
N LYS A 175 11.66 6.72 2.61
CA LYS A 175 10.34 6.18 3.00
C LYS A 175 9.22 6.58 2.05
N LEU A 176 9.57 6.96 0.83
CA LEU A 176 8.62 7.10 -0.27
C LEU A 176 8.02 5.70 -0.53
N GLY A 177 6.68 5.62 -0.53
CA GLY A 177 5.97 4.37 -0.77
C GLY A 177 5.77 4.10 -2.25
N TYR A 178 4.76 3.29 -2.58
CA TYR A 178 4.51 2.79 -3.93
C TYR A 178 4.49 3.89 -5.01
N ARG A 179 5.42 3.78 -5.97
CA ARG A 179 5.41 4.43 -7.27
C ARG A 179 5.73 3.36 -8.34
N PRO A 180 5.07 3.35 -9.50
CA PRO A 180 5.26 2.31 -10.52
C PRO A 180 6.65 2.34 -11.19
N TYR A 181 7.37 3.47 -11.16
CA TYR A 181 8.69 3.60 -11.76
C TYR A 181 9.81 3.37 -10.74
N TYR A 182 10.58 2.30 -10.95
CA TYR A 182 11.78 2.00 -10.18
C TYR A 182 13.02 2.55 -10.90
N PRO A 183 13.88 3.34 -10.22
CA PRO A 183 15.12 3.85 -10.81
C PRO A 183 16.07 2.73 -11.26
N GLU A 184 16.00 1.56 -10.62
CA GLU A 184 16.84 0.39 -10.93
C GLU A 184 16.58 -0.20 -12.32
N GLU A 185 15.37 -0.04 -12.87
CA GLU A 185 14.93 -0.69 -14.13
C GLU A 185 14.91 0.27 -15.33
N THR A 186 14.86 1.58 -15.10
CA THR A 186 14.65 2.59 -16.16
C THR A 186 15.85 3.47 -16.44
N GLY A 187 16.89 3.45 -15.60
CA GLY A 187 18.06 4.32 -15.72
C GLY A 187 17.73 5.82 -15.61
N LEU A 188 16.48 6.16 -15.31
CA LEU A 188 16.01 7.50 -15.02
C LEU A 188 16.15 7.72 -13.50
N PRO A 189 16.73 8.84 -13.06
CA PRO A 189 16.86 9.13 -11.63
C PRO A 189 15.47 9.11 -11.01
N GLY A 190 15.30 8.24 -10.00
CA GLY A 190 14.05 8.13 -9.29
C GLY A 190 13.82 9.43 -8.51
N PRO A 191 12.58 9.81 -8.19
CA PRO A 191 12.29 10.96 -7.32
C PRO A 191 12.91 10.85 -5.90
N THR A 192 13.50 9.70 -5.61
CA THR A 192 14.25 9.31 -4.41
C THR A 192 15.77 9.46 -4.58
N ASP A 193 16.28 9.65 -5.80
CA ASP A 193 17.71 9.94 -6.02
C ASP A 193 18.02 11.35 -5.56
N PRO A 194 19.13 11.57 -4.83
CA PRO A 194 19.63 12.92 -4.54
C PRO A 194 19.69 13.81 -5.79
N GLY A 195 19.97 13.22 -6.97
CA GLY A 195 20.01 13.91 -8.27
C GLY A 195 18.65 14.15 -8.96
N SER A 196 17.53 13.74 -8.36
CA SER A 196 16.19 14.12 -8.87
C SER A 196 15.76 15.53 -8.42
N PHE A 197 16.42 16.06 -7.38
CA PHE A 197 16.42 17.48 -7.08
C PHE A 197 17.33 18.25 -8.07
N ASP A 198 18.45 17.64 -8.50
CA ASP A 198 19.29 18.18 -9.58
C ASP A 198 18.55 18.23 -10.92
N LEU A 199 17.41 17.55 -11.13
CA LEU A 199 16.61 17.76 -12.34
C LEU A 199 15.95 19.15 -12.38
N VAL A 200 15.70 19.77 -11.23
CA VAL A 200 15.24 21.17 -11.14
C VAL A 200 16.41 22.12 -11.40
N GLU A 201 17.61 21.76 -10.96
CA GLU A 201 18.83 22.55 -11.16
C GLU A 201 19.34 22.43 -12.61
N ALA A 202 19.37 21.23 -13.19
CA ALA A 202 19.64 20.94 -14.60
C ALA A 202 18.55 21.50 -15.54
N ALA A 203 17.28 21.57 -15.11
CA ALA A 203 16.24 22.28 -15.85
C ALA A 203 16.42 23.80 -15.78
N ARG A 204 16.89 24.35 -14.64
CA ARG A 204 17.26 25.76 -14.50
C ARG A 204 18.48 26.12 -15.34
N GLU A 205 19.53 25.29 -15.36
CA GLU A 205 20.73 25.49 -16.17
C GLU A 205 20.42 25.45 -17.67
N ARG A 206 19.50 24.59 -18.11
CA ARG A 206 18.98 24.56 -19.50
C ARG A 206 18.11 25.78 -19.84
N ALA A 207 17.44 26.38 -18.85
CA ALA A 207 16.67 27.61 -19.02
C ALA A 207 17.54 28.88 -19.03
N THR A 208 18.74 28.83 -18.44
CA THR A 208 19.71 29.95 -18.39
C THR A 208 20.83 29.86 -19.42
N GLY A 209 20.93 28.76 -20.18
CA GLY A 209 21.85 28.64 -21.31
C GLY A 209 21.47 29.63 -22.42
N PRO A 210 22.44 30.14 -23.20
CA PRO A 210 22.14 31.09 -24.27
C PRO A 210 21.16 30.43 -25.24
N SER A 211 20.03 31.10 -25.49
CA SER A 211 19.01 30.62 -26.43
C SER A 211 19.69 30.23 -27.73
N ALA A 212 19.67 28.95 -28.06
CA ALA A 212 20.05 28.50 -29.39
C ALA A 212 19.10 29.16 -30.39
N ALA A 213 19.72 29.84 -31.35
CA ALA A 213 19.09 30.52 -32.49
C ALA A 213 18.22 29.59 -33.34
#